data_AF-A0A353RDI7-F1
#
_entry.id   AF-A0A353RDI7-F1
#
_cell.length_a   1.000
_cell.length_b   1.000
_cell.length_c   1.000
_cell.angle_alpha   90.00
_cell.angle_beta   90.00
_cell.angle_gamma   90.00
#
_symmetry.space_group_name_H-M   'P 1'
#
loop_
_entity.id
_entity.type
_entity.pdbx_description
1 polymer ?
#
loop_
_entity_poly.entity_id
_entity_poly.type
_entity_poly.pdbx_seq_one_letter_code
_entity_poly.pdbx_strand_id
1 'polypeptide(L)'
;MAELTVVLMEERHLDALTELEAVCFAEPWTRAGLAAVLGVSAAVFAVAELAGQVAGYAGMHCVLDECYMDNVAVFPRFRRAGVARILMEYLIAEARLRGARFLSLEVRPSNAAARALYAGFG
;
A
#
# COMPACT_ATOMS: atom_id res chain seq x y z
N MET A 1 4.25 -23.18 6.82
CA MET A 1 3.93 -22.14 5.80
C MET A 1 4.50 -20.85 6.33
N ALA A 2 5.25 -20.09 5.52
CA ALA A 2 5.72 -18.76 5.94
C ALA A 2 4.49 -17.87 6.23
N GLU A 3 4.48 -17.20 7.38
CA GLU A 3 3.38 -16.35 7.80
C GLU A 3 3.47 -14.99 7.08
N LEU A 4 2.38 -14.58 6.46
CA LEU A 4 2.22 -13.26 5.85
C LEU A 4 1.53 -12.35 6.88
N THR A 5 2.21 -11.28 7.28
CA THR A 5 1.71 -10.32 8.26
C THR A 5 1.59 -8.94 7.63
N VAL A 6 0.67 -8.12 8.14
CA VAL A 6 0.57 -6.69 7.77
C VAL A 6 0.89 -5.86 9.01
N VAL A 7 1.82 -4.94 8.85
CA VAL A 7 2.28 -4.02 9.88
C VAL A 7 2.23 -2.58 9.37
N LEU A 8 2.26 -1.60 10.26
CA LEU A 8 2.44 -0.21 9.83
C LEU A 8 3.87 0.01 9.34
N MET A 9 4.03 0.95 8.43
CA MET A 9 5.33 1.38 7.95
C MET A 9 6.13 2.01 9.09
N GLU A 10 7.44 1.74 9.07
CA GLU A 10 8.41 2.12 10.09
C GLU A 10 9.73 2.38 9.37
N GLU A 11 10.69 3.01 10.04
CA GLU A 11 11.99 3.36 9.44
C GLU A 11 12.71 2.14 8.84
N ARG A 12 12.61 0.97 9.46
CA ARG A 12 13.23 -0.27 8.97
C ARG A 12 12.75 -0.71 7.57
N HIS A 13 11.58 -0.24 7.14
CA HIS A 13 11.00 -0.61 5.85
C HIS A 13 11.48 0.31 4.71
N LEU A 14 11.98 1.52 5.02
CA LEU A 14 12.18 2.58 4.02
C LEU A 14 13.08 2.17 2.86
N ASP A 15 14.15 1.43 3.13
CA ASP A 15 15.10 1.02 2.09
C ASP A 15 14.43 0.01 1.13
N ALA A 16 13.78 -1.02 1.66
CA ALA A 16 13.07 -2.03 0.87
C ALA A 16 11.89 -1.43 0.09
N LEU A 17 11.18 -0.46 0.67
CA LEU A 17 10.10 0.24 -0.02
C LEU A 17 10.62 1.16 -1.12
N THR A 18 11.75 1.83 -0.92
CA THR A 18 12.39 2.63 -1.97
C THR A 18 12.78 1.76 -3.17
N GLU A 19 13.34 0.57 -2.92
CA GLU A 19 13.63 -0.40 -3.98
C GLU A 19 12.35 -0.86 -4.70
N LEU A 20 11.31 -1.19 -3.93
CA LEU A 20 10.03 -1.63 -4.47
C LEU A 20 9.38 -0.56 -5.35
N GLU A 21 9.44 0.70 -4.93
CA GLU A 21 8.92 1.85 -5.69
C GLU A 21 9.60 1.94 -7.05
N ALA A 22 10.93 1.91 -7.08
CA ALA A 22 11.72 1.96 -8.32
C ALA A 22 11.41 0.78 -9.27
N VAL A 23 11.02 -0.37 -8.73
CA VAL A 23 10.62 -1.55 -9.51
C VAL A 23 9.20 -1.42 -10.07
N CYS A 24 8.29 -0.74 -9.37
CA CYS A 24 6.87 -0.74 -9.69
C CYS A 24 6.39 0.50 -10.45
N PHE A 25 7.05 1.64 -10.30
CA PHE A 25 6.56 2.93 -10.79
C PHE A 25 7.63 3.68 -11.59
N ALA A 26 7.20 4.37 -12.64
CA ALA A 26 8.06 5.24 -13.44
C ALA A 26 8.45 6.53 -12.68
N GLU A 27 7.59 6.96 -11.75
CA GLU A 27 7.79 8.09 -10.85
C GLU A 27 7.72 7.57 -9.41
N PRO A 28 8.81 6.95 -8.91
CA PRO A 28 8.82 6.30 -7.61
C PRO A 28 8.84 7.33 -6.47
N TRP A 29 8.24 6.99 -5.32
CA TRP A 29 8.52 7.75 -4.11
C TRP A 29 10.00 7.67 -3.77
N THR A 30 10.54 8.80 -3.31
CA THR A 30 11.88 8.82 -2.74
C THR A 30 11.86 8.27 -1.32
N ARG A 31 13.00 7.76 -0.86
CA ARG A 31 13.19 7.39 0.55
C ARG A 31 12.80 8.52 1.52
N ALA A 32 13.15 9.75 1.18
CA ALA A 32 12.82 10.93 1.97
C ALA A 32 11.30 11.21 1.99
N GLY A 33 10.61 11.01 0.87
CA GLY A 33 9.15 11.11 0.81
C GLY A 33 8.47 10.06 1.69
N LEU A 34 8.90 8.80 1.61
CA LEU A 34 8.38 7.73 2.47
C LEU A 34 8.67 8.02 3.95
N ALA A 35 9.85 8.55 4.27
CA ALA A 35 10.17 8.96 5.63
C ALA A 35 9.29 10.12 6.12
N ALA A 36 8.94 11.07 5.25
CA ALA A 36 8.16 12.25 5.61
C ALA A 36 6.72 11.94 6.02
N VAL A 37 6.17 10.79 5.61
CA VAL A 37 4.82 10.37 6.01
C VAL A 37 4.81 9.52 7.28
N LEU A 38 5.98 9.15 7.82
CA LEU A 38 6.06 8.44 9.10
C LEU A 38 5.50 9.32 10.23
N GLY A 39 4.57 8.76 11.00
CA GLY A 39 3.94 9.46 12.13
C GLY A 39 2.95 10.55 11.75
N VAL A 40 2.70 10.78 10.45
CA VAL A 40 1.66 11.71 10.00
C VAL A 40 0.29 11.08 10.25
N SER A 41 -0.51 11.70 11.12
CA SER A 41 -1.82 11.17 11.55
C SER A 41 -2.80 10.95 10.41
N ALA A 42 -2.73 11.79 9.37
CA ALA A 42 -3.55 11.67 8.16
C ALA A 42 -3.09 10.55 7.21
N ALA A 43 -1.88 10.02 7.36
CA ALA A 43 -1.29 9.03 6.47
C ALA A 43 -1.33 7.63 7.08
N VAL A 44 -1.67 6.63 6.27
CA VAL A 44 -1.60 5.21 6.65
C VAL A 44 -0.83 4.48 5.57
N PHE A 45 0.35 4.01 5.93
CA PHE A 45 1.19 3.19 5.07
C PHE A 45 1.34 1.83 5.73
N ALA A 46 0.80 0.79 5.09
CA ALA A 46 0.81 -0.58 5.57
C ALA A 46 1.81 -1.40 4.75
N VAL A 47 2.61 -2.22 5.42
CA VAL A 47 3.64 -3.08 4.82
C VAL A 47 3.24 -4.53 5.06
N ALA A 48 3.24 -5.31 3.99
CA ALA A 48 3.07 -6.76 4.06
C ALA A 48 4.45 -7.41 4.15
N GLU A 49 4.65 -8.24 5.18
CA GLU A 49 5.90 -8.98 5.41
C GLU A 49 5.64 -10.48 5.28
N LEU A 50 6.49 -11.18 4.53
CA LEU A 50 6.48 -12.64 4.44
C LEU A 50 7.78 -13.17 5.05
N ALA A 51 7.68 -13.90 6.17
CA ALA A 51 8.84 -14.37 6.92
C ALA A 51 9.85 -13.24 7.25
N GLY A 52 9.35 -12.06 7.63
CA GLY A 52 10.15 -10.88 7.98
C GLY A 52 10.75 -10.14 6.77
N GLN A 53 10.42 -10.54 5.54
CA GLN A 53 10.83 -9.82 4.33
C GLN A 53 9.67 -9.00 3.80
N VAL A 54 9.94 -7.73 3.45
CA VAL A 54 8.96 -6.87 2.78
C VAL A 54 8.52 -7.52 1.47
N ALA A 55 7.22 -7.81 1.39
CA ALA A 55 6.57 -8.36 0.21
C ALA A 55 5.89 -7.29 -0.64
N GLY A 56 5.34 -6.26 0.00
CA GLY A 56 4.65 -5.16 -0.63
C GLY A 56 4.20 -4.11 0.37
N TYR A 57 3.63 -3.02 -0.12
CA TYR A 57 3.00 -2.00 0.72
C TYR A 57 1.80 -1.37 0.02
N ALA A 58 0.96 -0.71 0.81
CA ALA A 58 -0.07 0.18 0.33
C ALA A 58 -0.13 1.44 1.20
N GLY A 59 -0.30 2.60 0.57
CA GLY A 59 -0.41 3.89 1.23
C GLY A 59 -1.74 4.58 0.95
N MET A 60 -2.27 5.30 1.94
CA MET A 60 -3.37 6.23 1.75
C MET A 60 -3.24 7.47 2.64
N HIS A 61 -3.85 8.56 2.21
CA HIS A 61 -4.09 9.75 3.01
C HIS A 61 -5.57 9.93 3.25
N CYS A 62 -5.95 10.35 4.46
CA CYS A 62 -7.34 10.60 4.85
C CYS A 62 -7.51 12.03 5.34
N VAL A 63 -8.52 12.72 4.82
CA VAL A 63 -8.90 14.08 5.18
C VAL A 63 -10.41 14.12 5.36
N LEU A 64 -10.86 14.52 6.56
CA LEU A 64 -12.28 14.48 6.95
C LEU A 64 -12.87 13.06 6.76
N ASP A 65 -13.90 12.93 5.92
CA ASP A 65 -14.59 11.67 5.62
C ASP A 65 -14.16 11.05 4.28
N GLU A 66 -13.01 11.46 3.74
CA GLU A 66 -12.48 10.95 2.47
C GLU A 66 -11.06 10.43 2.63
N CYS A 67 -10.78 9.28 2.04
CA CYS A 67 -9.43 8.74 1.91
C CYS A 67 -9.06 8.59 0.43
N TYR A 68 -7.77 8.76 0.16
CA TYR A 68 -7.15 8.71 -1.17
C TYR A 68 -5.99 7.73 -1.10
N MET A 69 -6.03 6.70 -1.93
CA MET A 69 -4.96 5.71 -2.01
C MET A 69 -3.83 6.24 -2.90
N ASP A 70 -2.62 6.26 -2.37
CA ASP A 70 -1.44 6.74 -3.09
C ASP A 70 -0.90 5.66 -4.02
N ASN A 71 -0.35 4.60 -3.43
CA ASN A 71 0.32 3.52 -4.15
C ASN A 71 -0.04 2.18 -3.52
N VAL A 72 -0.12 1.15 -4.37
CA VAL A 72 -0.14 -0.26 -3.97
C VAL A 72 0.91 -0.98 -4.78
N ALA A 73 1.91 -1.54 -4.11
CA ALA A 73 3.02 -2.21 -4.76
C ALA A 73 3.35 -3.53 -4.09
N VAL A 74 3.74 -4.50 -4.91
CA VAL A 74 4.18 -5.82 -4.46
C VAL A 74 5.38 -6.22 -5.31
N PHE A 75 6.45 -6.67 -4.65
CA PHE A 75 7.65 -7.14 -5.34
C PHE A 75 7.26 -8.26 -6.32
N PRO A 76 7.82 -8.30 -7.54
CA PRO A 76 7.46 -9.28 -8.56
C PRO A 76 7.42 -10.73 -8.06
N ARG A 77 8.36 -11.13 -7.21
CA ARG A 77 8.48 -12.47 -6.61
C ARG A 77 7.34 -12.87 -5.66
N PHE A 78 6.55 -11.91 -5.17
CA PHE A 78 5.42 -12.15 -4.26
C PHE A 78 4.06 -11.80 -4.89
N ARG A 79 4.03 -11.48 -6.19
CA ARG A 79 2.77 -11.21 -6.91
C ARG A 79 1.96 -12.48 -7.06
N ARG A 80 0.64 -12.30 -7.27
CA ARG A 80 -0.34 -13.40 -7.45
C ARG A 80 -0.48 -14.33 -6.24
N ALA A 81 0.10 -13.98 -5.09
CA ALA A 81 -0.03 -14.69 -3.82
C ALA A 81 -1.00 -14.01 -2.82
N GLY A 82 -1.85 -13.10 -3.29
CA GLY A 82 -2.83 -12.41 -2.44
C GLY A 82 -2.31 -11.20 -1.64
N VAL A 83 -1.02 -10.89 -1.69
CA VAL A 83 -0.40 -9.78 -0.93
C VAL A 83 -1.12 -8.44 -1.14
N ALA A 84 -1.36 -8.04 -2.39
CA ALA A 84 -2.03 -6.78 -2.69
C ALA A 84 -3.49 -6.76 -2.18
N ARG A 85 -4.18 -7.90 -2.21
CA ARG A 85 -5.55 -8.02 -1.69
C ARG A 85 -5.58 -7.79 -0.19
N ILE A 86 -4.67 -8.42 0.56
CA ILE A 86 -4.58 -8.27 2.01
C ILE A 86 -4.24 -6.83 2.41
N LEU A 87 -3.35 -6.16 1.66
CA LEU A 87 -3.04 -4.74 1.86
C LEU A 87 -4.27 -3.85 1.60
N MET A 88 -5.03 -4.11 0.54
CA MET A 88 -6.28 -3.40 0.25
C MET A 88 -7.32 -3.59 1.36
N GLU A 89 -7.51 -4.82 1.81
CA GLU A 89 -8.44 -5.15 2.91
C GLU A 89 -8.06 -4.41 4.18
N TYR A 90 -6.76 -4.33 4.50
CA TYR A 90 -6.25 -3.57 5.64
C TYR A 90 -6.55 -2.07 5.52
N LEU A 91 -6.24 -1.43 4.39
CA LEU A 91 -6.51 0.01 4.21
C LEU A 91 -8.00 0.33 4.20
N ILE A 92 -8.85 -0.52 3.61
CA ILE A 92 -10.31 -0.35 3.64
C ILE A 92 -10.83 -0.44 5.08
N ALA A 93 -10.32 -1.39 5.88
CA ALA A 93 -10.68 -1.49 7.29
C ALA A 93 -10.25 -0.24 8.06
N GLU A 94 -9.04 0.25 7.84
CA GLU A 94 -8.53 1.46 8.49
C GLU A 94 -9.31 2.72 8.08
N ALA A 95 -9.69 2.85 6.81
CA ALA A 95 -10.52 3.95 6.33
C ALA A 95 -11.89 3.95 7.02
N ARG A 96 -12.49 2.76 7.20
CA ARG A 96 -13.77 2.61 7.93
C ARG A 96 -13.63 2.98 9.41
N LEU A 97 -12.54 2.56 10.06
CA LEU A 97 -12.28 2.92 11.47
C LEU A 97 -12.14 4.44 11.66
N ARG A 98 -11.62 5.13 10.64
CA ARG A 98 -11.50 6.59 10.60
C ARG A 98 -12.82 7.30 10.26
N GLY A 99 -13.89 6.57 9.97
CA GLY A 99 -15.19 7.14 9.59
C GLY A 99 -15.24 7.65 8.15
N ALA A 100 -14.31 7.24 7.28
CA ALA A 100 -14.34 7.63 5.88
C ALA A 100 -15.54 7.03 5.16
N ARG A 101 -16.21 7.85 4.35
CA ARG A 101 -17.33 7.48 3.50
C ARG A 101 -16.88 7.04 2.11
N PHE A 102 -15.75 7.58 1.65
CA PHE A 102 -15.17 7.29 0.36
C PHE A 102 -13.70 6.94 0.48
N LEU A 103 -13.27 5.92 -0.26
CA LEU A 103 -11.87 5.62 -0.53
C LEU A 103 -11.71 5.63 -2.05
N SER A 104 -10.94 6.57 -2.55
CA SER A 104 -10.69 6.72 -3.99
C SER A 104 -9.25 6.35 -4.34
N LEU A 105 -9.03 6.03 -5.62
CA LEU A 105 -7.72 5.71 -6.16
C LEU A 105 -7.66 6.12 -7.63
N GLU A 106 -6.45 6.30 -8.15
CA GLU A 106 -6.21 6.48 -9.58
C GLU A 106 -5.44 5.29 -10.15
N VAL A 107 -5.84 4.82 -11.32
CA VAL A 107 -5.16 3.71 -12.01
C VAL A 107 -5.08 3.99 -13.49
N ARG A 108 -3.87 3.82 -14.05
CA ARG A 108 -3.66 3.97 -15.50
C ARG A 108 -4.49 2.93 -16.27
N PRO A 109 -5.13 3.28 -17.40
CA PRO A 109 -5.92 2.34 -18.19
C PRO A 109 -5.15 1.09 -18.62
N SER A 110 -3.84 1.24 -18.88
CA SER A 110 -2.92 0.16 -19.27
C SER A 110 -2.61 -0.83 -18.14
N ASN A 111 -2.87 -0.49 -16.87
CA ASN A 111 -2.59 -1.36 -15.73
C ASN A 111 -3.74 -2.35 -15.49
N ALA A 112 -3.87 -3.33 -16.39
CA ALA A 112 -4.92 -4.34 -16.32
C ALA A 112 -4.91 -5.13 -15.00
N ALA A 113 -3.73 -5.39 -14.43
CA ALA A 113 -3.58 -6.14 -13.19
C ALA A 113 -4.15 -5.38 -11.98
N ALA A 114 -3.84 -4.09 -11.84
CA ALA A 114 -4.38 -3.26 -10.76
C ALA A 114 -5.89 -3.05 -10.94
N ARG A 115 -6.35 -2.80 -12.18
CA ARG A 115 -7.80 -2.68 -12.46
C ARG A 115 -8.56 -3.95 -12.07
N ALA A 116 -8.03 -5.13 -12.40
CA ALA A 116 -8.63 -6.41 -12.02
C ALA A 116 -8.63 -6.64 -10.50
N LEU A 117 -7.61 -6.15 -9.79
CA LEU A 117 -7.58 -6.17 -8.32
C LEU A 117 -8.69 -5.28 -7.74
N TYR A 118 -8.73 -4.01 -8.17
CA TYR A 118 -9.64 -3.01 -7.60
C TYR A 118 -11.11 -3.29 -7.92
N ALA A 119 -11.42 -3.86 -9.08
CA ALA A 119 -12.78 -4.27 -9.44
C ALA A 119 -13.39 -5.33 -8.48
N GLY A 120 -12.57 -5.98 -7.65
CA GLY A 120 -13.05 -6.90 -6.61
C GLY A 120 -13.51 -6.23 -5.32
N PHE A 121 -13.37 -4.91 -5.18
CA PHE A 121 -13.63 -4.18 -3.94
C PHE A 121 -14.80 -3.18 -3.99
N GLY A 122 -15.46 -3.03 -5.15
CA GLY A 122 -16.62 -2.14 -5.32
C GLY A 122 -16.64 -1.49 -6.70
#